data_AF-A0A0Q8MVR7-F1
#
_entry.id   AF-A0A0Q8MVR7-F1
#
_cell.length_a   1.000
_cell.length_b   1.000
_cell.length_c   1.000
_cell.angle_alpha   90.00
_cell.angle_beta   90.00
_cell.angle_gamma   90.00
#
_symmetry.space_group_name_H-M   'P 1'
#
loop_
_entity.id
_entity.type
_entity.pdbx_description
1 polymer ?
#
loop_
_entity_poly.entity_id
_entity_poly.type
_entity_poly.pdbx_seq_one_letter_code
_entity_poly.pdbx_strand_id
1 'polypeptide(L)'
;MFYMISTYWPHILFVLSIAMGAAAAIHATMTKEEVRAALGWVGVILLSPIVGAVFYAIAGINRIRRASLSLRRDALIPEADLDELESFDADAELVISGFGRRFAALQTLGDRVARNPIATGNTIDMLETGDDCYNAMQSAIGNAQRSILLETYIFDRDRIGMRIADALIAAAKRGVEVRVLIDAVGARYSVPSILSYLDKGGVRVAVFNGNVIMGLRLPYANLRTHRKILVVDGGLVLTGGMNIREGFSRETVGDSFARDTHFSVTGPVVADLFNVAAEDWRFTTGEELTTEAWRIAPPERAVGDPVFIRAVASGPDRSIETNHKMLMGAFSVARKSIRIMSPYFLPDRELISALATAARRGVEVDIVVPQVNNLVLVDRAMTAQFDQIVANYCRIWRASGAFSHSKLLSIDGVWSYVGSSNLDPRSLRLNFEIDLEVLNEGFANEIDEHIDEAIKSASPVTLNGLRSRPFLVRLLDKILWLGSPYL
;
A
#
# COMPACT_ATOMS: atom_id res chain seq x y z
N MET A 1 -14.57 34.28 42.83
CA MET A 1 -13.93 33.45 41.78
C MET A 1 -12.49 33.90 41.51
N PHE A 2 -12.25 35.16 41.13
CA PHE A 2 -10.90 35.66 40.81
C PHE A 2 -9.89 35.53 41.96
N TYR A 3 -10.30 35.89 43.19
CA TYR A 3 -9.46 35.75 44.39
C TYR A 3 -9.05 34.30 44.69
N MET A 4 -9.95 33.34 44.46
CA MET A 4 -9.68 31.93 44.69
C MET A 4 -8.67 31.38 43.67
N ILE A 5 -8.85 31.75 42.41
CA ILE A 5 -7.92 31.38 41.33
C ILE A 5 -6.56 32.04 41.57
N SER A 6 -6.50 33.33 41.88
CA SER A 6 -5.23 34.04 42.13
C SER A 6 -4.47 33.49 43.35
N THR A 7 -5.18 32.96 44.34
CA THR A 7 -4.55 32.42 45.57
C THR A 7 -4.10 30.97 45.39
N TYR A 8 -4.89 30.14 44.72
CA TYR A 8 -4.66 28.69 44.66
C TYR A 8 -4.19 28.17 43.31
N TRP A 9 -3.93 29.03 42.32
CA TRP A 9 -3.49 28.59 40.99
C TRP A 9 -2.30 27.60 41.02
N PRO A 10 -1.29 27.67 41.91
CA PRO A 10 -0.20 26.69 41.91
C PRO A 10 -0.65 25.30 42.36
N HIS A 11 -1.56 25.24 43.35
CA HIS A 11 -2.13 24.00 43.87
C HIS A 11 -3.06 23.37 42.84
N ILE A 12 -3.90 24.20 42.20
CA ILE A 12 -4.78 23.79 41.11
C ILE A 12 -3.94 23.24 39.95
N LEU A 13 -2.85 23.93 39.57
CA LEU A 13 -1.96 23.49 38.51
C LEU A 13 -1.24 22.18 38.87
N PHE A 14 -0.80 22.02 40.11
CA PHE A 14 -0.16 20.80 40.60
C PHE A 14 -1.12 19.60 40.56
N VAL A 15 -2.35 19.76 41.07
CA VAL A 15 -3.38 18.70 41.03
C VAL A 15 -3.74 18.36 39.59
N LEU A 16 -3.93 19.35 38.72
CA LEU A 16 -4.18 19.15 37.29
C LEU A 16 -3.01 18.41 36.61
N SER A 17 -1.78 18.81 36.91
CA SER A 17 -0.57 18.17 36.40
C SER A 17 -0.50 16.69 36.76
N ILE A 18 -0.76 16.35 38.03
CA ILE A 18 -0.80 14.94 38.46
C ILE A 18 -1.95 14.20 37.81
N ALA A 19 -3.17 14.75 37.84
CA ALA A 19 -4.35 14.08 37.31
C ALA A 19 -4.23 13.81 35.80
N MET A 20 -3.87 14.84 35.01
CA MET A 20 -3.69 14.70 33.56
C MET A 20 -2.50 13.79 33.24
N GLY A 21 -1.36 13.98 33.93
CA GLY A 21 -0.17 13.18 33.71
C GLY A 21 -0.38 11.71 34.02
N ALA A 22 -0.96 11.39 35.19
CA ALA A 22 -1.24 10.02 35.59
C ALA A 22 -2.25 9.36 34.65
N ALA A 23 -3.36 10.03 34.31
CA ALA A 23 -4.35 9.49 33.38
C ALA A 23 -3.74 9.22 32.00
N ALA A 24 -2.96 10.16 31.46
CA ALA A 24 -2.30 10.01 30.16
C ALA A 24 -1.23 8.91 30.18
N ALA A 25 -0.40 8.83 31.24
CA ALA A 25 0.64 7.81 31.36
C ALA A 25 0.04 6.40 31.54
N ILE A 26 -1.01 6.26 32.36
CA ILE A 26 -1.77 5.01 32.48
C ILE A 26 -2.35 4.63 31.13
N HIS A 27 -3.02 5.56 30.44
CA HIS A 27 -3.57 5.28 29.12
C HIS A 27 -2.48 4.86 28.13
N ALA A 28 -1.34 5.58 28.06
CA ALA A 28 -0.20 5.21 27.23
C ALA A 28 0.34 3.82 27.55
N THR A 29 0.50 3.49 28.83
CA THR A 29 1.02 2.19 29.28
C THR A 29 0.05 1.05 28.95
N MET A 30 -1.26 1.29 29.08
CA MET A 30 -2.30 0.28 28.87
C MET A 30 -2.70 0.07 27.41
N THR A 31 -2.42 1.04 26.52
CA THR A 31 -2.92 1.00 25.12
C THR A 31 -1.83 0.92 24.07
N LYS A 32 -0.56 1.20 24.39
CA LYS A 32 0.54 1.08 23.45
C LYS A 32 1.07 -0.35 23.42
N GLU A 33 1.00 -0.98 22.26
CA GLU A 33 1.48 -2.35 22.03
C GLU A 33 3.01 -2.41 21.96
N GLU A 34 3.66 -1.35 21.48
CA GLU A 34 5.12 -1.26 21.44
C GLU A 34 5.69 -0.59 22.69
N VAL A 35 6.55 -1.32 23.41
CA VAL A 35 7.24 -0.83 24.62
C VAL A 35 8.00 0.47 24.37
N ARG A 36 8.69 0.60 23.23
CA ARG A 36 9.46 1.81 22.91
C ARG A 36 8.55 3.03 22.73
N ALA A 37 7.42 2.87 22.05
CA ALA A 37 6.44 3.93 21.89
C ALA A 37 5.78 4.28 23.23
N ALA A 38 5.45 3.27 24.05
CA ALA A 38 4.91 3.47 25.39
C ALA A 38 5.88 4.28 26.27
N LEU A 39 7.16 3.86 26.33
CA LEU A 39 8.20 4.56 27.08
C LEU A 39 8.43 5.99 26.58
N GLY A 40 8.41 6.22 25.26
CA GLY A 40 8.53 7.55 24.69
C GLY A 40 7.39 8.48 25.15
N TRP A 41 6.14 8.01 25.04
CA TRP A 41 4.98 8.79 25.47
C TRP A 41 4.94 8.99 26.98
N VAL A 42 5.15 7.95 27.77
CA VAL A 42 5.22 8.04 29.23
C VAL A 42 6.34 8.99 29.65
N GLY A 43 7.52 8.91 29.01
CA GLY A 43 8.64 9.82 29.28
C GLY A 43 8.29 11.29 29.01
N VAL A 44 7.69 11.60 27.86
CA VAL A 44 7.22 12.96 27.53
C VAL A 44 6.18 13.46 28.54
N ILE A 45 5.25 12.59 28.95
CA ILE A 45 4.22 12.91 29.94
C ILE A 45 4.85 13.13 31.32
N LEU A 46 5.81 12.33 31.75
CA LEU A 46 6.46 12.51 33.06
C LEU A 46 7.31 13.78 33.12
N LEU A 47 8.00 14.13 32.03
CA LEU A 47 8.82 15.35 31.95
C LEU A 47 7.97 16.62 31.84
N SER A 48 6.77 16.53 31.26
CA SER A 48 5.84 17.64 31.17
C SER A 48 4.39 17.13 31.29
N PRO A 49 3.84 16.98 32.51
CA PRO A 49 2.56 16.29 32.69
C PRO A 49 1.36 16.96 32.04
N ILE A 50 1.35 18.28 31.93
CA ILE A 50 0.25 19.00 31.26
C ILE A 50 0.47 19.01 29.75
N VAL A 51 1.59 19.58 29.29
CA VAL A 51 1.86 19.72 27.84
C VAL A 51 2.02 18.35 27.18
N GLY A 52 2.72 17.42 27.83
CA GLY A 52 2.90 16.04 27.38
C GLY A 52 1.59 15.26 27.34
N ALA A 53 0.69 15.42 28.33
CA ALA A 53 -0.63 14.80 28.26
C ALA A 53 -1.49 15.37 27.13
N VAL A 54 -1.47 16.69 26.90
CA VAL A 54 -2.17 17.33 25.77
C VAL A 54 -1.60 16.84 24.45
N PHE A 55 -0.27 16.82 24.31
CA PHE A 55 0.40 16.34 23.11
C PHE A 55 0.10 14.87 22.84
N TYR A 56 0.11 14.03 23.89
CA TYR A 56 -0.32 12.63 23.80
C TYR A 56 -1.79 12.50 23.38
N ALA A 57 -2.68 13.32 23.93
CA ALA A 57 -4.09 13.28 23.57
C ALA A 57 -4.33 13.64 22.10
N ILE A 58 -3.50 14.52 21.52
CA ILE A 58 -3.57 14.96 20.12
C ILE A 58 -2.92 13.94 19.18
N ALA A 59 -1.71 13.48 19.49
CA ALA A 59 -0.87 12.72 18.55
C ALA A 59 -0.60 11.26 18.98
N GLY A 60 -0.71 10.95 20.27
CA GLY A 60 -0.42 9.64 20.81
C GLY A 60 -1.61 8.69 20.90
N ILE A 61 -2.84 9.18 21.04
CA ILE A 61 -4.03 8.31 21.04
C ILE A 61 -4.43 7.99 19.60
N ASN A 62 -4.40 6.71 19.23
CA ASN A 62 -4.96 6.29 17.94
C ASN A 62 -6.49 6.32 18.03
N ARG A 63 -7.10 7.32 17.38
CA ARG A 63 -8.56 7.51 17.34
C ARG A 63 -9.19 6.98 16.06
N ILE A 64 -8.39 6.39 15.18
CA ILE A 64 -8.85 5.82 13.92
C ILE A 64 -9.44 4.45 14.24
N ARG A 65 -10.75 4.41 14.44
CA ARG A 65 -11.54 3.19 14.37
C ARG A 65 -12.52 3.37 13.23
N ARG A 66 -12.11 2.99 12.03
CA ARG A 66 -13.12 2.66 11.01
C ARG A 66 -13.92 1.50 11.57
N ALA A 67 -15.21 1.71 11.78
CA ALA A 67 -16.17 0.63 11.73
C ALA A 67 -16.28 0.26 10.25
N SER A 68 -15.28 -0.42 9.67
CA SER A 68 -15.47 -1.03 8.37
C SER A 68 -16.57 -2.06 8.55
N LEU A 69 -17.71 -1.79 7.91
CA LEU A 69 -18.65 -2.83 7.54
C LEU A 69 -17.84 -3.86 6.73
N SER A 70 -18.14 -5.13 6.91
CA SER A 70 -17.36 -6.26 6.43
C SER A 70 -16.66 -6.03 5.08
N LEU A 71 -15.33 -6.17 5.05
CA LEU A 71 -14.52 -6.38 3.83
C LEU A 71 -14.89 -7.67 3.06
N ARG A 72 -15.96 -8.37 3.50
CA ARG A 72 -16.47 -9.57 2.86
C ARG A 72 -17.34 -9.18 1.68
N ARG A 73 -17.34 -10.05 0.66
CA ARG A 73 -18.12 -9.92 -0.56
C ARG A 73 -19.62 -9.64 -0.30
N ASP A 74 -20.12 -10.11 0.84
CA ASP A 74 -21.52 -10.08 1.31
C ASP A 74 -22.19 -8.69 1.38
N ALA A 75 -21.41 -7.59 1.41
CA ALA A 75 -21.98 -6.26 1.68
C ALA A 75 -22.54 -5.55 0.44
N LEU A 76 -22.01 -5.84 -0.76
CA LEU A 76 -22.34 -5.10 -1.99
C LEU A 76 -22.73 -5.99 -3.16
N ILE A 77 -22.48 -7.30 -3.07
CA ILE A 77 -22.71 -8.24 -4.15
C ILE A 77 -23.99 -9.03 -3.86
N PRO A 78 -24.91 -9.19 -4.84
CA PRO A 78 -26.10 -10.02 -4.69
C PRO A 78 -25.76 -11.47 -4.31
N GLU A 79 -26.57 -12.11 -3.47
CA GLU A 79 -26.35 -13.48 -2.96
C GLU A 79 -26.10 -14.52 -4.07
N ALA A 80 -26.83 -14.44 -5.18
CA ALA A 80 -26.63 -15.35 -6.31
C ALA A 80 -25.26 -15.20 -6.99
N ASP A 81 -24.76 -13.97 -7.10
CA ASP A 81 -23.43 -13.69 -7.69
C ASP A 81 -22.32 -14.10 -6.69
N LEU A 82 -22.60 -14.03 -5.38
CA LEU A 82 -21.70 -14.51 -4.33
C LEU A 82 -21.48 -16.02 -4.40
N ASP A 83 -22.55 -16.81 -4.49
CA ASP A 83 -22.45 -18.27 -4.58
C ASP A 83 -21.60 -18.71 -5.79
N GLU A 84 -21.74 -18.01 -6.92
CA GLU A 84 -20.92 -18.25 -8.11
C GLU A 84 -19.45 -17.92 -7.83
N LEU A 85 -19.15 -16.76 -7.24
CA LEU A 85 -17.77 -16.36 -6.92
C LEU A 85 -17.11 -17.26 -5.87
N GLU A 86 -17.84 -17.71 -4.86
CA GLU A 86 -17.33 -18.63 -3.82
C GLU A 86 -16.93 -19.99 -4.41
N SER A 87 -17.55 -20.42 -5.52
CA SER A 87 -17.16 -21.65 -6.21
C SER A 87 -15.74 -21.60 -6.80
N PHE A 88 -15.17 -20.40 -6.97
CA PHE A 88 -13.81 -20.20 -7.45
C PHE A 88 -12.78 -20.15 -6.32
N ASP A 89 -13.20 -20.06 -5.06
CA ASP A 89 -12.28 -19.99 -3.93
C ASP A 89 -11.48 -21.29 -3.85
N ALA A 90 -10.16 -21.18 -3.84
CA ALA A 90 -9.29 -22.34 -3.82
C ALA A 90 -9.37 -23.00 -2.45
N ASP A 91 -9.61 -24.32 -2.42
CA ASP A 91 -9.44 -25.11 -1.21
C ASP A 91 -7.95 -25.44 -0.97
N ALA A 92 -7.66 -26.03 0.19
CA ALA A 92 -6.30 -26.40 0.54
C ALA A 92 -5.73 -27.51 -0.34
N GLU A 93 -6.56 -28.45 -0.82
CA GLU A 93 -6.09 -29.60 -1.62
C GLU A 93 -5.64 -29.15 -3.01
N LEU A 94 -6.35 -28.19 -3.59
CA LEU A 94 -6.02 -27.57 -4.85
C LEU A 94 -4.68 -26.80 -4.75
N VAL A 95 -4.45 -26.06 -3.68
CA VAL A 95 -3.16 -25.40 -3.43
C VAL A 95 -2.04 -26.42 -3.17
N ILE A 96 -2.33 -27.51 -2.44
CA ILE A 96 -1.35 -28.59 -2.19
C ILE A 96 -0.94 -29.26 -3.50
N SER A 97 -1.90 -29.60 -4.36
CA SER A 97 -1.64 -30.29 -5.62
C SER A 97 -0.94 -29.40 -6.64
N GLY A 98 -1.28 -28.11 -6.71
CA GLY A 98 -0.66 -27.16 -7.64
C GLY A 98 0.70 -26.62 -7.19
N PHE A 99 0.86 -26.31 -5.90
CA PHE A 99 2.01 -25.52 -5.41
C PHE A 99 2.71 -26.15 -4.19
N GLY A 100 2.08 -27.13 -3.54
CA GLY A 100 2.64 -27.87 -2.41
C GLY A 100 2.23 -27.34 -1.04
N ARG A 101 2.37 -28.21 -0.03
CA ARG A 101 1.88 -28.00 1.36
C ARG A 101 2.32 -26.70 2.02
N ARG A 102 3.49 -26.16 1.65
CA ARG A 102 4.01 -24.92 2.23
C ARG A 102 3.16 -23.70 1.82
N PHE A 103 2.63 -23.69 0.60
CA PHE A 103 1.78 -22.61 0.14
C PHE A 103 0.34 -22.77 0.62
N ALA A 104 -0.12 -23.99 0.91
CA ALA A 104 -1.39 -24.19 1.63
C ALA A 104 -1.32 -23.67 3.08
N ALA A 105 -0.16 -23.77 3.73
CA ALA A 105 0.05 -23.12 5.02
C ALA A 105 0.02 -21.58 4.90
N LEU A 106 0.59 -21.03 3.82
CA LEU A 106 0.53 -19.59 3.54
C LEU A 106 -0.89 -19.12 3.17
N GLN A 107 -1.64 -19.91 2.40
CA GLN A 107 -3.07 -19.70 2.12
C GLN A 107 -3.84 -19.57 3.43
N THR A 108 -3.68 -20.52 4.35
CA THR A 108 -4.34 -20.50 5.67
C THR A 108 -4.03 -19.23 6.46
N LEU A 109 -2.78 -18.75 6.39
CA LEU A 109 -2.39 -17.49 7.01
C LEU A 109 -3.10 -16.32 6.34
N GLY A 110 -3.05 -16.24 5.01
CA GLY A 110 -3.62 -15.15 4.25
C GLY A 110 -5.13 -15.05 4.34
N ASP A 111 -5.85 -16.17 4.34
CA ASP A 111 -7.32 -16.18 4.52
C ASP A 111 -7.72 -15.53 5.86
N ARG A 112 -6.87 -15.65 6.89
CA ARG A 112 -7.11 -15.08 8.20
C ARG A 112 -6.73 -13.59 8.28
N VAL A 113 -5.63 -13.18 7.64
CA VAL A 113 -5.13 -11.80 7.77
C VAL A 113 -5.71 -10.86 6.70
N ALA A 114 -5.88 -11.33 5.47
CA ALA A 114 -6.51 -10.57 4.38
C ALA A 114 -8.04 -10.61 4.47
N ARG A 115 -8.60 -11.67 5.09
CA ARG A 115 -10.04 -11.90 5.26
C ARG A 115 -10.82 -12.13 3.95
N ASN A 116 -10.09 -12.31 2.86
CA ASN A 116 -10.59 -12.78 1.57
C ASN A 116 -9.87 -14.09 1.22
N PRO A 117 -10.59 -15.08 0.67
CA PRO A 117 -9.99 -16.31 0.18
C PRO A 117 -9.12 -16.02 -1.05
N ILE A 118 -8.15 -16.90 -1.33
CA ILE A 118 -7.48 -16.92 -2.63
C ILE A 118 -8.38 -17.60 -3.66
N ALA A 119 -8.62 -16.96 -4.79
CA ALA A 119 -9.51 -17.47 -5.83
C ALA A 119 -8.73 -17.98 -7.04
N THR A 120 -9.31 -18.95 -7.74
CA THR A 120 -8.84 -19.47 -9.04
C THR A 120 -9.55 -18.76 -10.20
N GLY A 121 -9.28 -19.13 -11.46
CA GLY A 121 -10.03 -18.57 -12.59
C GLY A 121 -9.70 -17.10 -12.88
N ASN A 122 -8.53 -16.62 -12.47
CA ASN A 122 -8.10 -15.25 -12.74
C ASN A 122 -7.17 -15.18 -13.95
N THR A 123 -6.96 -13.97 -14.45
CA THR A 123 -5.82 -13.64 -15.32
C THR A 123 -5.09 -12.43 -14.74
N ILE A 124 -3.79 -12.34 -15.00
CA ILE A 124 -2.98 -11.19 -14.63
C ILE A 124 -1.93 -10.95 -15.70
N ASP A 125 -1.87 -9.71 -16.20
CA ASP A 125 -0.85 -9.26 -17.14
C ASP A 125 -0.08 -8.08 -16.52
N MET A 126 1.25 -8.13 -16.58
CA MET A 126 2.11 -7.05 -16.10
C MET A 126 2.26 -5.94 -17.15
N LEU A 127 2.04 -4.70 -16.72
CA LEU A 127 2.24 -3.48 -17.49
C LEU A 127 3.50 -2.80 -16.97
N GLU A 128 4.60 -2.91 -17.72
CA GLU A 128 5.96 -2.57 -17.25
C GLU A 128 6.30 -1.08 -17.32
N THR A 129 5.53 -0.29 -18.08
CA THR A 129 5.78 1.13 -18.29
C THR A 129 4.53 1.98 -18.09
N GLY A 130 4.73 3.28 -17.86
CA GLY A 130 3.62 4.23 -17.83
C GLY A 130 2.86 4.25 -19.15
N ASP A 131 3.55 4.17 -20.29
CA ASP A 131 2.89 4.19 -21.60
C ASP A 131 1.98 2.97 -21.81
N ASP A 132 2.44 1.76 -21.45
CA ASP A 132 1.61 0.55 -21.50
C ASP A 132 0.40 0.67 -20.58
N CYS A 133 0.61 1.15 -19.35
CA CYS A 133 -0.42 1.35 -18.36
C CYS A 133 -1.48 2.38 -18.80
N TYR A 134 -1.05 3.56 -19.26
CA TYR A 134 -1.96 4.62 -19.68
C TYR A 134 -2.72 4.25 -20.95
N ASN A 135 -2.12 3.48 -21.86
CA ASN A 135 -2.82 2.95 -23.02
C ASN A 135 -3.87 1.91 -22.62
N ALA A 136 -3.55 1.00 -21.70
CA ALA A 136 -4.52 0.05 -21.15
C ALA A 136 -5.69 0.76 -20.44
N MET A 137 -5.40 1.78 -19.62
CA MET A 137 -6.42 2.61 -18.96
C MET A 137 -7.33 3.31 -19.99
N GLN A 138 -6.76 3.96 -21.01
CA GLN A 138 -7.54 4.63 -22.06
C GLN A 138 -8.42 3.66 -22.84
N SER A 139 -7.88 2.48 -23.19
CA SER A 139 -8.63 1.45 -23.89
C SER A 139 -9.80 0.93 -23.04
N ALA A 140 -9.55 0.60 -21.77
CA ALA A 140 -10.56 0.12 -20.85
C ALA A 140 -11.69 1.17 -20.65
N ILE A 141 -11.33 2.43 -20.39
CA ILE A 141 -12.29 3.55 -20.24
C ILE A 141 -13.06 3.82 -21.54
N GLY A 142 -12.38 3.70 -22.69
CA GLY A 142 -12.98 3.87 -24.01
C GLY A 142 -14.03 2.81 -24.32
N ASN A 143 -13.79 1.57 -23.89
CA ASN A 143 -14.67 0.42 -24.12
C ASN A 143 -15.72 0.21 -23.02
N ALA A 144 -15.64 0.93 -21.91
CA ALA A 144 -16.60 0.80 -20.81
C ALA A 144 -18.05 1.07 -21.26
N GLN A 145 -18.96 0.22 -20.79
CA GLN A 145 -20.38 0.21 -21.14
C GLN A 145 -21.31 0.54 -19.97
N ARG A 146 -20.91 0.19 -18.73
CA ARG A 146 -21.76 0.26 -17.53
C ARG A 146 -21.20 1.21 -16.50
N SER A 147 -19.97 0.96 -16.04
CA SER A 147 -19.41 1.69 -14.91
C SER A 147 -17.88 1.74 -14.90
N ILE A 148 -17.36 2.81 -14.29
CA ILE A 148 -15.95 3.02 -14.04
C ILE A 148 -15.80 3.55 -12.61
N LEU A 149 -15.04 2.82 -11.78
CA LEU A 149 -14.59 3.28 -10.47
C LEU A 149 -13.08 3.43 -10.47
N LEU A 150 -12.59 4.66 -10.38
CA LEU A 150 -11.17 4.98 -10.26
C LEU A 150 -10.88 5.47 -8.84
N GLU A 151 -10.03 4.76 -8.13
CA GLU A 151 -9.35 5.23 -6.91
C GLU A 151 -7.87 5.38 -7.20
N THR A 152 -7.28 6.54 -6.87
CA THR A 152 -5.83 6.73 -7.06
C THR A 152 -5.23 7.70 -6.04
N TYR A 153 -3.95 7.51 -5.73
CA TYR A 153 -3.18 8.45 -4.93
C TYR A 153 -2.96 9.76 -5.69
N ILE A 154 -2.19 9.75 -6.78
CA ILE A 154 -1.90 10.95 -7.57
C ILE A 154 -2.53 10.87 -8.95
N PHE A 155 -3.26 11.94 -9.29
CA PHE A 155 -3.79 12.21 -10.61
C PHE A 155 -3.45 13.67 -10.95
N ASP A 156 -2.36 13.84 -11.71
CA ASP A 156 -1.88 15.17 -12.07
C ASP A 156 -2.67 15.77 -13.23
N ARG A 157 -2.73 17.10 -13.27
CA ARG A 157 -3.27 17.86 -14.40
C ARG A 157 -2.16 18.19 -15.41
N ASP A 158 -1.55 17.15 -15.94
CA ASP A 158 -0.51 17.21 -16.98
C ASP A 158 -1.00 16.59 -18.30
N ARG A 159 -0.11 16.35 -19.27
CA ARG A 159 -0.50 15.82 -20.58
C ARG A 159 -1.17 14.45 -20.49
N ILE A 160 -0.64 13.56 -19.66
CA ILE A 160 -1.20 12.22 -19.46
C ILE A 160 -2.50 12.30 -18.68
N GLY A 161 -2.51 13.07 -17.60
CA GLY A 161 -3.70 13.19 -16.78
C GLY A 161 -4.88 13.82 -17.53
N MET A 162 -4.63 14.82 -18.37
CA MET A 162 -5.67 15.39 -19.24
C MET A 162 -6.24 14.34 -20.21
N ARG A 163 -5.40 13.48 -20.82
CA ARG A 163 -5.87 12.39 -21.70
C ARG A 163 -6.79 11.41 -20.98
N ILE A 164 -6.41 10.98 -19.78
CA ILE A 164 -7.24 10.06 -18.97
C ILE A 164 -8.53 10.76 -18.53
N ALA A 165 -8.46 12.01 -18.10
CA ALA A 165 -9.63 12.78 -17.70
C ALA A 165 -10.61 12.99 -18.87
N ASP A 166 -10.11 13.29 -20.06
CA ASP A 166 -10.94 13.43 -21.27
C ASP A 166 -11.63 12.11 -21.62
N ALA A 167 -10.94 10.97 -21.48
CA ALA A 167 -11.53 9.65 -21.67
C ALA A 167 -12.66 9.36 -20.65
N LEU A 168 -12.45 9.69 -19.37
CA LEU A 168 -13.47 9.55 -18.32
C LEU A 168 -14.68 10.44 -18.57
N ILE A 169 -14.45 11.70 -18.97
CA ILE A 169 -15.50 12.65 -19.34
C ILE A 169 -16.28 12.13 -20.56
N ALA A 170 -15.59 11.58 -21.56
CA ALA A 170 -16.23 10.98 -22.72
C ALA A 170 -17.10 9.78 -22.31
N ALA A 171 -16.62 8.91 -21.41
CA ALA A 171 -17.41 7.79 -20.89
C ALA A 171 -18.66 8.26 -20.14
N ALA A 172 -18.54 9.25 -19.26
CA ALA A 172 -19.69 9.83 -18.57
C ALA A 172 -20.73 10.42 -19.54
N LYS A 173 -20.27 11.09 -20.61
CA LYS A 173 -21.16 11.61 -21.67
C LYS A 173 -21.86 10.53 -22.49
N ARG A 174 -21.29 9.31 -22.59
CA ARG A 174 -21.94 8.14 -23.19
C ARG A 174 -22.99 7.50 -22.26
N GLY A 175 -23.06 7.92 -21.00
CA GLY A 175 -23.99 7.37 -20.00
C GLY A 175 -23.38 6.32 -19.06
N VAL A 176 -22.07 6.09 -19.14
CA VAL A 176 -21.35 5.21 -18.19
C VAL A 176 -21.36 5.84 -16.81
N GLU A 177 -21.64 5.07 -15.75
CA GLU A 177 -21.52 5.56 -14.38
C GLU A 177 -20.04 5.71 -13.98
N VAL A 178 -19.54 6.94 -13.92
CA VAL A 178 -18.13 7.20 -13.57
C VAL A 178 -18.01 7.76 -12.15
N ARG A 179 -17.12 7.18 -11.34
CA ARG A 179 -16.74 7.63 -10.00
C ARG A 179 -15.23 7.74 -9.90
N VAL A 180 -14.72 8.88 -9.44
CA VAL A 180 -13.29 9.13 -9.30
C VAL A 180 -12.97 9.60 -7.88
N LEU A 181 -12.19 8.81 -7.15
CA LEU A 181 -11.70 9.09 -5.81
C LEU A 181 -10.20 9.37 -5.85
N ILE A 182 -9.80 10.55 -5.36
CA ILE A 182 -8.38 10.94 -5.30
C ILE A 182 -8.00 11.24 -3.86
N ASP A 183 -6.82 10.82 -3.43
CA ASP A 183 -6.28 11.15 -2.10
C ASP A 183 -6.14 12.68 -1.89
N ALA A 184 -6.47 13.18 -0.69
CA ALA A 184 -6.39 14.61 -0.38
C ALA A 184 -4.98 15.22 -0.50
N VAL A 185 -3.93 14.44 -0.21
CA VAL A 185 -2.54 14.89 -0.37
C VAL A 185 -2.14 14.78 -1.83
N GLY A 186 -2.48 13.66 -2.47
CA GLY A 186 -2.26 13.43 -3.89
C GLY A 186 -2.88 14.49 -4.81
N ALA A 187 -4.12 14.91 -4.53
CA ALA A 187 -4.85 15.92 -5.28
C ALA A 187 -4.19 17.33 -5.28
N ARG A 188 -3.22 17.56 -4.38
CA ARG A 188 -2.49 18.84 -4.23
C ARG A 188 -1.17 18.88 -4.99
N TYR A 189 -0.75 17.78 -5.62
CA TYR A 189 0.47 17.77 -6.44
C TYR A 189 0.34 18.59 -7.73
N SER A 190 -0.89 18.80 -8.23
CA SER A 190 -1.17 19.65 -9.38
C SER A 190 -1.99 20.88 -8.99
N VAL A 191 -1.57 22.06 -9.48
CA VAL A 191 -2.29 23.34 -9.30
C VAL A 191 -2.47 24.01 -10.67
N PRO A 192 -3.71 24.18 -11.15
CA PRO A 192 -4.96 23.73 -10.55
C PRO A 192 -5.11 22.20 -10.56
N SER A 193 -5.78 21.65 -9.55
CA SER A 193 -6.06 20.20 -9.45
C SER A 193 -6.92 19.70 -10.62
N ILE A 194 -6.73 18.43 -11.00
CA ILE A 194 -7.54 17.76 -12.04
C ILE A 194 -9.02 17.61 -11.63
N LEU A 195 -9.32 17.58 -10.33
CA LEU A 195 -10.67 17.41 -9.79
C LEU A 195 -11.67 18.39 -10.39
N SER A 196 -11.32 19.68 -10.47
CA SER A 196 -12.21 20.70 -11.03
C SER A 196 -12.47 20.51 -12.52
N TYR A 197 -11.53 19.90 -13.24
CA TYR A 197 -11.70 19.62 -14.68
C TYR A 197 -12.69 18.46 -14.90
N LEU A 198 -12.54 17.37 -14.14
CA LEU A 198 -13.45 16.23 -14.15
C LEU A 198 -14.88 16.62 -13.75
N ASP A 199 -15.02 17.37 -12.66
CA ASP A 199 -16.32 17.82 -12.13
C ASP A 199 -17.08 18.68 -13.17
N LYS A 200 -16.39 19.65 -13.79
CA LYS A 200 -16.96 20.46 -14.89
C LYS A 200 -17.32 19.64 -16.13
N GLY A 201 -16.66 18.50 -16.33
CA GLY A 201 -16.95 17.55 -17.39
C GLY A 201 -18.13 16.62 -17.10
N GLY A 202 -18.74 16.71 -15.91
CA GLY A 202 -19.86 15.87 -15.49
C GLY A 202 -19.45 14.55 -14.84
N VAL A 203 -18.17 14.36 -14.52
CA VAL A 203 -17.68 13.18 -13.77
C VAL A 203 -17.88 13.41 -12.29
N ARG A 204 -18.45 12.43 -11.59
CA ARG A 204 -18.63 12.51 -10.13
C ARG A 204 -17.31 12.20 -9.42
N VAL A 205 -16.75 13.22 -8.78
CA VAL A 205 -15.46 13.16 -8.10
C VAL A 205 -15.59 13.28 -6.59
N ALA A 206 -14.67 12.69 -5.84
CA ALA A 206 -14.55 12.85 -4.41
C ALA A 206 -13.07 12.89 -3.97
N VAL A 207 -12.82 13.47 -2.80
CA VAL A 207 -11.47 13.57 -2.22
C VAL A 207 -11.41 12.74 -0.96
N PHE A 208 -10.65 11.64 -1.02
CA PHE A 208 -10.45 10.78 0.13
C PHE A 208 -9.80 11.56 1.26
N ASN A 209 -10.45 11.57 2.43
CA ASN A 209 -9.99 12.30 3.61
C ASN A 209 -9.85 13.83 3.39
N GLY A 210 -10.65 14.44 2.49
CA GLY A 210 -10.55 15.86 2.09
C GLY A 210 -10.77 16.92 3.20
N ASN A 211 -11.33 16.56 4.36
CA ASN A 211 -11.73 17.49 5.43
C ASN A 211 -10.62 17.83 6.44
N VAL A 212 -9.34 17.66 6.10
CA VAL A 212 -8.21 17.90 7.02
C VAL A 212 -8.12 19.37 7.50
N ILE A 213 -8.64 20.33 6.72
CA ILE A 213 -8.50 21.77 7.03
C ILE A 213 -9.76 22.38 7.68
N MET A 214 -10.94 21.76 7.55
CA MET A 214 -12.19 22.31 8.10
C MET A 214 -12.54 21.64 9.45
N GLY A 215 -11.89 22.08 10.52
CA GLY A 215 -12.30 21.79 11.91
C GLY A 215 -11.80 20.47 12.53
N LEU A 216 -10.58 20.47 13.07
CA LEU A 216 -10.10 19.56 14.13
C LEU A 216 -10.26 18.03 13.89
N ARG A 217 -10.03 17.52 12.68
CA ARG A 217 -9.79 16.08 12.40
C ARG A 217 -8.31 15.71 12.31
N LEU A 218 -7.47 16.29 13.17
CA LEU A 218 -6.03 15.99 13.28
C LEU A 218 -5.65 14.49 13.33
N PRO A 219 -6.43 13.58 13.99
CA PRO A 219 -6.09 12.15 14.03
C PRO A 219 -6.12 11.46 12.66
N TYR A 220 -6.90 12.01 11.72
CA TYR A 220 -7.05 11.48 10.36
C TYR A 220 -6.06 12.11 9.38
N ALA A 221 -5.38 13.20 9.74
CA ALA A 221 -4.52 13.96 8.81
C ALA A 221 -3.35 13.14 8.23
N ASN A 222 -2.96 12.06 8.90
CA ASN A 222 -1.91 11.14 8.43
C ASN A 222 -2.42 10.00 7.56
N LEU A 223 -3.74 9.78 7.51
CA LEU A 223 -4.36 8.76 6.67
C LEU A 223 -4.35 9.18 5.22
N ARG A 224 -3.83 8.29 4.38
CA ARG A 224 -3.80 8.47 2.93
C ARG A 224 -4.24 7.18 2.29
N THR A 225 -5.06 7.28 1.24
CA THR A 225 -5.19 6.16 0.33
C THR A 225 -4.01 6.20 -0.63
N HIS A 226 -3.25 5.12 -0.63
CA HIS A 226 -2.17 4.89 -1.58
C HIS A 226 -2.55 3.80 -2.59
N ARG A 227 -3.81 3.37 -2.58
CA ARG A 227 -4.40 2.44 -3.55
C ARG A 227 -4.51 3.09 -4.92
N LYS A 228 -4.35 2.28 -5.97
CA LYS A 228 -4.48 2.68 -7.38
C LYS A 228 -5.30 1.60 -8.06
N ILE A 229 -6.61 1.75 -8.07
CA ILE A 229 -7.57 0.75 -8.56
C ILE A 229 -8.44 1.43 -9.61
N LEU A 230 -8.46 0.89 -10.83
CA LEU A 230 -9.42 1.24 -11.85
C LEU A 230 -10.26 0.01 -12.17
N VAL A 231 -11.50 -0.02 -11.70
CA VAL A 231 -12.48 -1.06 -12.02
C VAL A 231 -13.31 -0.60 -13.22
N VAL A 232 -13.45 -1.46 -14.23
CA VAL A 232 -14.25 -1.21 -15.43
C VAL A 232 -15.27 -2.33 -15.60
N ASP A 233 -16.55 -1.94 -15.66
CA ASP A 233 -17.70 -2.81 -15.89
C ASP A 233 -17.74 -4.06 -14.99
N GLY A 234 -17.16 -4.00 -13.79
CA GLY A 234 -17.09 -5.13 -12.86
C GLY A 234 -16.36 -6.37 -13.38
N GLY A 235 -15.62 -6.30 -14.50
CA GLY A 235 -14.93 -7.45 -15.12
C GLY A 235 -13.44 -7.28 -15.33
N LEU A 236 -12.94 -6.03 -15.35
CA LEU A 236 -11.53 -5.70 -15.49
C LEU A 236 -11.09 -4.76 -14.37
N VAL A 237 -9.92 -5.04 -13.78
CA VAL A 237 -9.25 -4.13 -12.86
C VAL A 237 -7.83 -3.85 -13.32
N LEU A 238 -7.46 -2.57 -13.35
CA LEU A 238 -6.07 -2.13 -13.46
C LEU A 238 -5.59 -1.67 -12.07
N THR A 239 -4.63 -2.38 -11.47
CA THR A 239 -4.08 -2.05 -10.14
C THR A 239 -2.56 -2.21 -10.05
N GLY A 240 -1.89 -1.56 -9.10
CA GLY A 240 -0.43 -1.62 -8.98
C GLY A 240 0.21 -0.36 -8.38
N GLY A 241 1.43 -0.04 -8.83
CA GLY A 241 2.22 1.09 -8.32
C GLY A 241 2.00 2.42 -9.06
N MET A 242 1.46 2.37 -10.28
CA MET A 242 1.45 3.49 -11.22
C MET A 242 0.52 4.64 -10.79
N ASN A 243 1.09 5.82 -10.60
CA ASN A 243 0.31 7.06 -10.48
C ASN A 243 -0.02 7.63 -11.87
N ILE A 244 -1.05 8.46 -12.00
CA ILE A 244 -1.42 9.10 -13.28
C ILE A 244 -0.65 10.43 -13.42
N ARG A 245 0.52 10.36 -14.05
CA ARG A 245 1.46 11.49 -14.18
C ARG A 245 2.36 11.32 -15.41
N GLU A 246 2.72 12.40 -16.08
CA GLU A 246 3.58 12.37 -17.25
C GLU A 246 5.02 11.91 -16.97
N GLY A 247 5.48 11.95 -15.71
CA GLY A 247 6.83 11.50 -15.34
C GLY A 247 7.11 10.01 -15.57
N PHE A 248 6.08 9.18 -15.75
CA PHE A 248 6.21 7.75 -16.08
C PHE A 248 6.08 7.43 -17.58
N SER A 249 5.83 8.44 -18.41
CA SER A 249 5.62 8.27 -19.85
C SER A 249 6.89 8.60 -20.62
N ARG A 250 7.36 7.67 -21.46
CA ARG A 250 8.51 7.94 -22.32
C ARG A 250 8.13 8.95 -23.40
N GLU A 251 6.89 8.92 -23.87
CA GLU A 251 6.33 9.87 -24.85
C GLU A 251 6.52 11.33 -24.41
N THR A 252 6.42 11.60 -23.10
CA THR A 252 6.45 12.95 -22.54
C THR A 252 7.83 13.40 -22.07
N VAL A 253 8.61 12.53 -21.42
CA VAL A 253 9.89 12.89 -20.78
C VAL A 253 11.12 12.13 -21.33
N GLY A 254 10.95 11.39 -22.43
CA GLY A 254 12.03 10.65 -23.09
C GLY A 254 12.61 9.53 -22.21
N ASP A 255 13.89 9.19 -22.41
CA ASP A 255 14.55 8.07 -21.71
C ASP A 255 14.75 8.27 -20.20
N SER A 256 14.40 9.45 -19.68
CA SER A 256 14.47 9.78 -18.24
C SER A 256 13.20 9.42 -17.45
N PHE A 257 12.18 8.84 -18.12
CA PHE A 257 10.92 8.47 -17.48
C PHE A 257 11.13 7.51 -16.30
N ALA A 258 10.44 7.80 -15.20
CA ALA A 258 10.40 6.87 -14.07
C ALA A 258 9.69 5.59 -14.50
N ARG A 259 10.14 4.45 -13.99
CA ARG A 259 9.49 3.16 -14.20
C ARG A 259 8.60 2.82 -13.00
N ASP A 260 7.54 2.08 -13.25
CA ASP A 260 6.71 1.45 -12.22
C ASP A 260 5.95 0.31 -12.91
N THR A 261 5.44 -0.64 -12.13
CA THR A 261 4.64 -1.75 -12.65
C THR A 261 3.17 -1.56 -12.26
N HIS A 262 2.30 -1.87 -13.21
CA HIS A 262 0.86 -1.98 -13.01
C HIS A 262 0.39 -3.34 -13.53
N PHE A 263 -0.84 -3.72 -13.22
CA PHE A 263 -1.35 -5.05 -13.54
C PHE A 263 -2.78 -4.96 -14.05
N SER A 264 -3.04 -5.63 -15.17
CA SER A 264 -4.38 -5.85 -15.72
C SER A 264 -4.89 -7.20 -15.21
N VAL A 265 -6.05 -7.20 -14.56
CA VAL A 265 -6.56 -8.38 -13.85
C VAL A 265 -8.03 -8.60 -14.19
N THR A 266 -8.38 -9.84 -14.50
CA THR A 266 -9.77 -10.29 -14.69
C THR A 266 -10.03 -11.56 -13.89
N GLY A 267 -11.31 -11.91 -13.70
CA GLY A 267 -11.74 -13.08 -12.96
C GLY A 267 -12.30 -12.74 -11.57
N PRO A 268 -12.48 -13.74 -10.69
CA PRO A 268 -13.17 -13.57 -9.41
C PRO A 268 -12.58 -12.50 -8.49
N VAL A 269 -11.26 -12.27 -8.54
CA VAL A 269 -10.58 -11.26 -7.70
C VAL A 269 -11.08 -9.82 -7.96
N VAL A 270 -11.71 -9.57 -9.11
CA VAL A 270 -12.33 -8.27 -9.43
C VAL A 270 -13.37 -7.88 -8.38
N ALA A 271 -14.12 -8.86 -7.86
CA ALA A 271 -15.09 -8.62 -6.80
C ALA A 271 -14.44 -8.05 -5.53
N ASP A 272 -13.30 -8.61 -5.12
CA ASP A 272 -12.59 -8.19 -3.91
C ASP A 272 -11.98 -6.79 -4.08
N LEU A 273 -11.37 -6.52 -5.24
CA LEU A 273 -10.81 -5.21 -5.58
C LEU A 273 -11.90 -4.14 -5.70
N PHE A 274 -13.04 -4.47 -6.30
CA PHE A 274 -14.20 -3.60 -6.36
C PHE A 274 -14.73 -3.27 -4.96
N ASN A 275 -14.91 -4.26 -4.10
CA ASN A 275 -15.41 -4.05 -2.73
C ASN A 275 -14.51 -3.09 -1.94
N VAL A 276 -13.19 -3.20 -2.07
CA VAL A 276 -12.24 -2.30 -1.42
C VAL A 276 -12.45 -0.85 -1.90
N ALA A 277 -12.45 -0.63 -3.22
CA ALA A 277 -12.60 0.73 -3.77
C ALA A 277 -14.01 1.30 -3.51
N ALA A 278 -15.05 0.48 -3.57
CA ALA A 278 -16.43 0.87 -3.31
C ALA A 278 -16.64 1.21 -1.83
N GLU A 279 -15.98 0.52 -0.89
CA GLU A 279 -16.01 0.88 0.53
C GLU A 279 -15.34 2.25 0.76
N ASP A 280 -14.20 2.53 0.13
CA ASP A 280 -13.55 3.83 0.25
C ASP A 280 -14.36 4.97 -0.38
N TRP A 281 -15.07 4.68 -1.49
CA TRP A 281 -16.05 5.59 -2.08
C TRP A 281 -17.20 5.88 -1.10
N ARG A 282 -17.82 4.84 -0.55
CA ARG A 282 -18.92 4.95 0.43
C ARG A 282 -18.47 5.67 1.69
N PHE A 283 -17.28 5.37 2.20
CA PHE A 283 -16.72 6.05 3.37
C PHE A 283 -16.57 7.55 3.12
N THR A 284 -16.17 7.93 1.91
CA THR A 284 -15.92 9.33 1.55
C THR A 284 -17.20 10.10 1.26
N THR A 285 -18.17 9.47 0.59
CA THR A 285 -19.32 10.15 -0.02
C THR A 285 -20.67 9.78 0.60
N GLY A 286 -20.76 8.64 1.29
CA GLY A 286 -22.00 8.04 1.76
C GLY A 286 -22.80 7.31 0.67
N GLU A 287 -22.34 7.29 -0.58
CA GLU A 287 -23.00 6.60 -1.70
C GLU A 287 -22.65 5.11 -1.71
N GLU A 288 -23.66 4.26 -1.86
CA GLU A 288 -23.51 2.82 -2.06
C GLU A 288 -23.60 2.49 -3.55
N LEU A 289 -22.64 1.72 -4.07
CA LEU A 289 -22.54 1.35 -5.48
C LEU A 289 -23.22 0.00 -5.74
N THR A 290 -24.55 -0.05 -5.59
CA THR A 290 -25.35 -1.30 -5.64
C THR A 290 -26.30 -1.38 -6.83
N THR A 291 -26.25 -0.42 -7.77
CA THR A 291 -27.07 -0.45 -8.99
C THR A 291 -26.55 -1.50 -9.97
N GLU A 292 -27.37 -1.87 -10.97
CA GLU A 292 -26.99 -2.84 -12.02
C GLU A 292 -25.72 -2.42 -12.79
N ALA A 293 -25.44 -1.11 -12.87
CA ALA A 293 -24.23 -0.61 -13.49
C ALA A 293 -22.96 -1.11 -12.77
N TRP A 294 -23.04 -1.36 -11.47
CA TRP A 294 -21.94 -1.78 -10.59
C TRP A 294 -21.87 -3.29 -10.37
N ARG A 295 -22.67 -4.09 -11.08
CA ARG A 295 -22.68 -5.54 -10.94
C ARG A 295 -21.37 -6.16 -11.45
N ILE A 296 -20.77 -7.04 -10.64
CA ILE A 296 -19.59 -7.81 -11.00
C ILE A 296 -19.89 -8.69 -12.22
N ALA A 297 -18.96 -8.72 -13.19
CA ALA A 297 -19.09 -9.58 -14.35
C ALA A 297 -18.79 -11.04 -13.97
N PRO A 298 -19.51 -12.02 -14.54
CA PRO A 298 -19.22 -13.42 -14.29
C PRO A 298 -17.80 -13.76 -14.77
N PRO A 299 -17.07 -14.64 -14.06
CA PRO A 299 -15.75 -15.08 -14.49
C PRO A 299 -15.79 -15.77 -15.86
N GLU A 300 -14.86 -15.41 -16.76
CA GLU A 300 -14.77 -16.04 -18.10
C GLU A 300 -13.98 -17.36 -18.08
N ARG A 301 -13.12 -17.55 -17.09
CA ARG A 301 -12.23 -18.70 -16.94
C ARG A 301 -12.87 -19.79 -16.08
N ALA A 302 -12.33 -21.00 -16.19
CA ALA A 302 -12.85 -22.13 -15.43
C ALA A 302 -12.33 -22.13 -13.99
N VAL A 303 -13.13 -22.69 -13.08
CA VAL A 303 -12.69 -23.01 -11.71
C VAL A 303 -11.46 -23.93 -11.78
N GLY A 304 -10.44 -23.60 -11.00
CA GLY A 304 -9.18 -24.35 -10.96
C GLY A 304 -8.12 -23.93 -11.98
N ASP A 305 -8.40 -22.95 -12.85
CA ASP A 305 -7.37 -22.39 -13.73
C ASP A 305 -6.15 -21.86 -12.93
N PRO A 306 -4.92 -22.01 -13.45
CA PRO A 306 -3.68 -22.06 -12.65
C PRO A 306 -3.18 -20.72 -12.12
N VAL A 307 -3.95 -19.64 -12.26
CA VAL A 307 -3.59 -18.31 -11.77
C VAL A 307 -4.45 -18.01 -10.55
N PHE A 308 -3.87 -18.24 -9.36
CA PHE A 308 -4.61 -18.06 -8.11
C PHE A 308 -4.26 -16.70 -7.55
N ILE A 309 -5.26 -15.86 -7.28
CA ILE A 309 -5.05 -14.48 -6.84
C ILE A 309 -5.88 -14.19 -5.59
N ARG A 310 -5.26 -13.48 -4.64
CA ARG A 310 -5.93 -12.89 -3.49
C ARG A 310 -5.65 -11.39 -3.43
N ALA A 311 -6.71 -10.60 -3.33
CA ALA A 311 -6.58 -9.19 -3.01
C ALA A 311 -6.28 -9.01 -1.52
N VAL A 312 -5.17 -8.35 -1.21
CA VAL A 312 -4.69 -8.09 0.14
C VAL A 312 -4.76 -6.60 0.43
N ALA A 313 -5.86 -6.18 1.05
CA ALA A 313 -6.03 -4.81 1.51
C ALA A 313 -5.37 -4.64 2.89
N SER A 314 -4.58 -3.58 3.05
CA SER A 314 -4.04 -3.17 4.35
C SER A 314 -4.30 -1.71 4.65
N GLY A 315 -4.25 -1.35 5.93
CA GLY A 315 -4.42 0.03 6.37
C GLY A 315 -4.47 0.18 7.88
N PRO A 316 -4.43 1.42 8.40
CA PRO A 316 -4.52 1.74 9.83
C PRO A 316 -5.94 1.55 10.40
N ASP A 317 -6.57 0.41 10.11
CA ASP A 317 -7.90 0.03 10.58
C ASP A 317 -7.89 -1.42 11.11
N ARG A 318 -8.91 -2.23 10.79
CA ARG A 318 -8.96 -3.67 11.16
C ARG A 318 -7.97 -4.53 10.37
N SER A 319 -7.39 -4.00 9.29
CA SER A 319 -6.38 -4.63 8.44
C SER A 319 -4.95 -4.19 8.79
N ILE A 320 -4.77 -3.60 9.98
CA ILE A 320 -3.45 -3.18 10.45
C ILE A 320 -2.49 -4.37 10.49
N GLU A 321 -1.30 -4.16 9.92
CA GLU A 321 -0.26 -5.18 9.76
C GLU A 321 -0.63 -6.38 8.87
N THR A 322 -1.71 -6.35 8.10
CA THR A 322 -2.06 -7.46 7.18
C THR A 322 -0.89 -7.75 6.23
N ASN A 323 -0.34 -6.73 5.57
CA ASN A 323 0.81 -6.88 4.67
C ASN A 323 2.06 -7.36 5.41
N HIS A 324 2.32 -6.84 6.60
CA HIS A 324 3.45 -7.28 7.42
C HIS A 324 3.36 -8.77 7.74
N LYS A 325 2.18 -9.25 8.18
CA LYS A 325 1.93 -10.66 8.50
C LYS A 325 2.02 -11.56 7.27
N MET A 326 1.51 -11.09 6.12
CA MET A 326 1.67 -11.80 4.84
C MET A 326 3.14 -12.00 4.48
N LEU A 327 3.94 -10.93 4.53
CA LEU A 327 5.37 -10.98 4.24
C LEU A 327 6.14 -11.88 5.21
N MET A 328 5.84 -11.79 6.51
CA MET A 328 6.41 -12.68 7.53
C MET A 328 6.10 -14.16 7.25
N GLY A 329 4.84 -14.46 6.90
CA GLY A 329 4.40 -15.80 6.50
C GLY A 329 5.15 -16.28 5.26
N ALA A 330 5.22 -15.46 4.23
CA ALA A 330 5.88 -15.76 2.96
C ALA A 330 7.39 -16.06 3.16
N PHE A 331 8.11 -15.22 3.90
CA PHE A 331 9.53 -15.43 4.21
C PHE A 331 9.78 -16.69 5.05
N SER A 332 8.81 -17.10 5.87
CA SER A 332 8.91 -18.32 6.66
C SER A 332 8.83 -19.60 5.82
N VAL A 333 8.07 -19.58 4.71
CA VAL A 333 7.87 -20.74 3.83
C VAL A 333 8.82 -20.81 2.63
N ALA A 334 9.61 -19.75 2.38
CA ALA A 334 10.63 -19.69 1.33
C ALA A 334 11.71 -20.77 1.51
N ARG A 335 12.09 -21.42 0.40
CA ARG A 335 13.04 -22.55 0.39
C ARG A 335 14.25 -22.35 -0.51
N LYS A 336 14.14 -21.57 -1.58
CA LYS A 336 15.16 -21.39 -2.63
C LYS A 336 15.56 -19.93 -2.78
N SER A 337 14.62 -19.03 -3.00
CA SER A 337 14.86 -17.61 -3.24
C SER A 337 13.78 -16.69 -2.67
N ILE A 338 14.20 -15.50 -2.25
CA ILE A 338 13.35 -14.32 -1.97
C ILE A 338 13.93 -13.17 -2.80
N ARG A 339 13.11 -12.63 -3.68
CA ARG A 339 13.50 -11.64 -4.68
C ARG A 339 12.61 -10.43 -4.47
N ILE A 340 13.20 -9.28 -4.14
CA ILE A 340 12.47 -8.06 -3.76
C ILE A 340 12.96 -6.92 -4.65
N MET A 341 12.03 -6.16 -5.22
CA MET A 341 12.31 -4.87 -5.83
C MET A 341 11.37 -3.84 -5.21
N SER A 342 11.95 -2.79 -4.63
CA SER A 342 11.19 -1.72 -3.98
C SER A 342 11.91 -0.39 -4.10
N PRO A 343 11.21 0.74 -4.37
CA PRO A 343 11.82 2.06 -4.33
C PRO A 343 12.29 2.44 -2.93
N TYR A 344 11.56 1.96 -1.91
CA TYR A 344 11.85 2.24 -0.51
C TYR A 344 11.89 0.92 0.27
N PHE A 345 13.10 0.50 0.60
CA PHE A 345 13.37 -0.70 1.40
C PHE A 345 13.80 -0.25 2.80
N LEU A 346 12.82 -0.01 3.65
CA LEU A 346 12.93 0.40 5.05
C LEU A 346 12.17 -0.55 5.99
N PRO A 347 12.43 -1.88 5.92
CA PRO A 347 11.73 -2.85 6.76
C PRO A 347 12.01 -2.63 8.24
N ASP A 348 11.05 -3.04 9.08
CA ASP A 348 11.26 -3.08 10.52
C ASP A 348 12.18 -4.25 10.94
N ARG A 349 12.44 -4.34 12.24
CA ARG A 349 13.38 -5.32 12.78
C ARG A 349 12.88 -6.75 12.60
N GLU A 350 11.57 -6.93 12.64
CA GLU A 350 10.86 -8.19 12.49
C GLU A 350 11.08 -8.74 11.07
N LEU A 351 10.83 -7.93 10.04
CA LEU A 351 11.08 -8.30 8.64
C LEU A 351 12.57 -8.49 8.35
N ILE A 352 13.45 -7.64 8.89
CA ILE A 352 14.91 -7.84 8.80
C ILE A 352 15.30 -9.21 9.38
N SER A 353 14.75 -9.56 10.55
CA SER A 353 15.06 -10.83 11.22
C SER A 353 14.52 -12.03 10.44
N ALA A 354 13.34 -11.92 9.82
CA ALA A 354 12.78 -12.95 8.98
C ALA A 354 13.63 -13.20 7.72
N LEU A 355 14.05 -12.14 7.03
CA LEU A 355 14.96 -12.22 5.87
C LEU A 355 16.31 -12.82 6.26
N ALA A 356 16.92 -12.33 7.34
CA ALA A 356 18.19 -12.86 7.86
C ALA A 356 18.08 -14.35 8.25
N THR A 357 16.94 -14.74 8.82
CA THR A 357 16.68 -16.15 9.16
C THR A 357 16.55 -16.99 7.91
N ALA A 358 15.81 -16.53 6.89
CA ALA A 358 15.68 -17.22 5.61
C ALA A 358 17.05 -17.40 4.93
N ALA A 359 17.85 -16.33 4.85
CA ALA A 359 19.19 -16.38 4.29
C ALA A 359 20.09 -17.39 5.03
N ARG A 360 20.01 -17.46 6.36
CA ARG A 360 20.74 -18.46 7.17
C ARG A 360 20.25 -19.90 6.97
N ARG A 361 19.03 -20.11 6.47
CA ARG A 361 18.55 -21.45 6.04
C ARG A 361 19.10 -21.85 4.67
N GLY A 362 19.82 -20.98 3.97
CA GLY A 362 20.32 -21.20 2.62
C GLY A 362 19.41 -20.67 1.52
N VAL A 363 18.39 -19.88 1.86
CA VAL A 363 17.55 -19.19 0.86
C VAL A 363 18.34 -18.03 0.28
N GLU A 364 18.38 -17.90 -1.05
CA GLU A 364 19.00 -16.76 -1.69
C GLU A 364 18.11 -15.52 -1.56
N VAL A 365 18.63 -14.43 -1.00
CA VAL A 365 17.85 -13.20 -0.80
C VAL A 365 18.47 -12.06 -1.60
N ASP A 366 17.77 -11.62 -2.64
CA ASP A 366 18.14 -10.49 -3.49
C ASP A 366 17.16 -9.33 -3.31
N ILE A 367 17.71 -8.16 -3.00
CA ILE A 367 16.94 -6.94 -2.80
C ILE A 367 17.47 -5.88 -3.76
N VAL A 368 16.64 -5.46 -4.70
CA VAL A 368 16.93 -4.40 -5.68
C VAL A 368 16.29 -3.10 -5.22
N VAL A 369 17.10 -2.05 -5.14
CA VAL A 369 16.67 -0.68 -4.84
C VAL A 369 17.27 0.30 -5.86
N PRO A 370 16.63 1.44 -6.14
CA PRO A 370 17.19 2.45 -7.04
C PRO A 370 18.54 2.99 -6.54
N GLN A 371 19.48 3.22 -7.45
CA GLN A 371 20.72 3.93 -7.12
C GLN A 371 20.47 5.42 -6.89
N VAL A 372 19.58 6.02 -7.69
CA VAL A 372 19.12 7.39 -7.54
C VAL A 372 17.65 7.33 -7.14
N ASN A 373 17.32 7.96 -6.02
CA ASN A 373 15.97 7.97 -5.46
C ASN A 373 15.38 9.38 -5.54
N ASN A 374 14.08 9.49 -5.80
CA ASN A 374 13.37 10.77 -5.79
C ASN A 374 13.29 11.37 -4.37
N LEU A 375 13.37 10.53 -3.32
CA LEU A 375 13.35 10.94 -1.92
C LEU A 375 14.71 10.74 -1.25
N VAL A 376 15.58 11.76 -1.28
CA VAL A 376 16.94 11.71 -0.72
C VAL A 376 16.97 11.36 0.78
N LEU A 377 16.00 11.85 1.56
CA LEU A 377 15.92 11.56 3.00
C LEU A 377 15.63 10.08 3.26
N VAL A 378 14.72 9.49 2.48
CA VAL A 378 14.36 8.07 2.59
C VAL A 378 15.53 7.21 2.15
N ASP A 379 16.22 7.56 1.05
CA ASP A 379 17.40 6.84 0.59
C ASP A 379 18.53 6.76 1.64
N ARG A 380 18.78 7.87 2.35
CA ARG A 380 19.75 7.90 3.44
C ARG A 380 19.33 7.03 4.62
N ALA A 381 18.06 7.10 5.02
CA ALA A 381 17.51 6.25 6.07
C ALA A 381 17.59 4.76 5.71
N MET A 382 17.29 4.41 4.46
CA MET A 382 17.43 3.04 3.93
C MET A 382 18.88 2.57 4.01
N THR A 383 19.81 3.37 3.50
CA THR A 383 21.25 3.04 3.48
C THR A 383 21.81 2.83 4.89
N ALA A 384 21.22 3.48 5.89
CA ALA A 384 21.62 3.35 7.29
C ALA A 384 21.39 1.94 7.86
N GLN A 385 20.55 1.09 7.26
CA GLN A 385 20.26 -0.26 7.76
C GLN A 385 20.80 -1.39 6.86
N PHE A 386 21.38 -1.06 5.71
CA PHE A 386 21.88 -2.07 4.76
C PHE A 386 22.97 -2.95 5.37
N ASP A 387 23.69 -2.46 6.37
CA ASP A 387 24.65 -3.24 7.15
C ASP A 387 23.99 -4.44 7.85
N GLN A 388 22.78 -4.28 8.39
CA GLN A 388 22.03 -5.35 9.05
C GLN A 388 21.56 -6.44 8.09
N ILE A 389 21.33 -6.09 6.83
CA ILE A 389 20.88 -7.03 5.79
C ILE A 389 22.09 -7.77 5.21
N VAL A 390 23.08 -7.03 4.70
CA VAL A 390 24.25 -7.60 4.01
C VAL A 390 25.12 -8.42 4.96
N ALA A 391 25.16 -8.09 6.26
CA ALA A 391 25.86 -8.91 7.25
C ALA A 391 25.21 -10.28 7.51
N ASN A 392 23.97 -10.50 7.07
CA ASN A 392 23.22 -11.73 7.27
C ASN A 392 22.96 -12.48 5.96
N TYR A 393 23.92 -12.48 5.04
CA TYR A 393 23.92 -13.26 3.79
C TYR A 393 22.90 -12.83 2.73
N CYS A 394 22.13 -11.76 2.98
CA CYS A 394 21.29 -11.15 1.96
C CYS A 394 22.14 -10.26 1.03
N ARG A 395 21.70 -10.10 -0.23
CA ARG A 395 22.34 -9.26 -1.25
C ARG A 395 21.46 -8.04 -1.52
N ILE A 396 22.09 -6.86 -1.52
CA ILE A 396 21.42 -5.62 -1.93
C ILE A 396 22.09 -5.11 -3.20
N TRP A 397 21.27 -4.77 -4.19
CA TRP A 397 21.65 -4.29 -5.50
C TRP A 397 21.12 -2.86 -5.70
N ARG A 398 22.00 -1.92 -6.02
CA ARG A 398 21.68 -0.54 -6.38
C ARG A 398 21.55 -0.45 -7.89
N ALA A 399 20.32 -0.54 -8.41
CA ALA A 399 20.04 -0.51 -9.85
C ALA A 399 20.31 0.88 -10.44
N SER A 400 21.06 0.94 -11.53
CA SER A 400 21.34 2.20 -12.24
C SER A 400 20.24 2.51 -13.26
N GLY A 401 20.31 3.69 -13.89
CA GLY A 401 19.32 4.14 -14.86
C GLY A 401 18.19 4.95 -14.24
N ALA A 402 17.05 4.98 -14.93
CA ALA A 402 15.89 5.74 -14.48
C ALA A 402 15.33 5.19 -13.16
N PHE A 403 14.79 6.07 -12.33
CA PHE A 403 14.17 5.69 -11.06
C PHE A 403 13.04 4.69 -11.30
N SER A 404 13.09 3.53 -10.61
CA SER A 404 11.98 2.59 -10.60
C SER A 404 11.23 2.65 -9.27
N HIS A 405 9.93 2.74 -9.38
CA HIS A 405 8.97 2.76 -8.28
C HIS A 405 8.20 1.43 -8.17
N SER A 406 8.61 0.38 -8.88
CA SER A 406 7.96 -0.94 -8.81
C SER A 406 8.04 -1.56 -7.42
N LYS A 407 6.97 -2.23 -6.99
CA LYS A 407 6.91 -3.01 -5.73
C LYS A 407 6.63 -4.45 -6.08
N LEU A 408 7.71 -5.19 -6.29
CA LEU A 408 7.67 -6.57 -6.74
C LEU A 408 8.33 -7.47 -5.71
N LEU A 409 7.74 -8.63 -5.51
CA LEU A 409 8.31 -9.67 -4.67
C LEU A 409 7.98 -11.03 -5.27
N SER A 410 9.00 -11.89 -5.43
CA SER A 410 8.85 -13.28 -5.83
C SER A 410 9.53 -14.20 -4.80
N ILE A 411 8.90 -15.33 -4.51
CA ILE A 411 9.44 -16.41 -3.69
C ILE A 411 9.46 -17.70 -4.50
N ASP A 412 10.66 -18.26 -4.59
CA ASP A 412 10.96 -19.55 -5.21
C ASP A 412 10.49 -19.71 -6.67
N GLY A 413 10.17 -18.62 -7.37
CA GLY A 413 9.61 -18.65 -8.72
C GLY A 413 8.18 -19.20 -8.78
N VAL A 414 7.41 -19.09 -7.69
CA VAL A 414 6.03 -19.62 -7.61
C VAL A 414 5.05 -18.62 -7.01
N TRP A 415 5.45 -17.95 -5.93
CA TRP A 415 4.59 -17.03 -5.19
C TRP A 415 5.06 -15.61 -5.41
N SER A 416 4.12 -14.74 -5.80
CA SER A 416 4.38 -13.34 -6.08
C SER A 416 3.51 -12.43 -5.22
N TYR A 417 4.04 -11.26 -4.91
CA TYR A 417 3.34 -10.22 -4.17
C TYR A 417 3.63 -8.87 -4.78
N VAL A 418 2.61 -8.27 -5.38
CA VAL A 418 2.73 -7.08 -6.22
C VAL A 418 1.60 -6.11 -5.94
N GLY A 419 1.85 -4.80 -6.06
CA GLY A 419 0.79 -3.84 -5.82
C GLY A 419 1.30 -2.43 -5.51
N SER A 420 0.67 -1.81 -4.52
CA SER A 420 0.91 -0.43 -4.13
C SER A 420 1.87 -0.27 -2.95
N SER A 421 2.08 -1.34 -2.17
CA SER A 421 2.82 -1.26 -0.91
C SER A 421 4.32 -1.19 -1.08
N ASN A 422 4.92 -0.17 -0.47
CA ASN A 422 6.35 -0.13 -0.24
C ASN A 422 6.74 -0.97 0.98
N LEU A 423 8.00 -1.37 1.05
CA LEU A 423 8.54 -2.05 2.21
C LEU A 423 9.11 -1.04 3.23
N ASP A 424 8.27 -0.09 3.67
CA ASP A 424 8.60 0.96 4.65
C ASP A 424 7.53 1.07 5.76
N PRO A 425 7.85 1.68 6.92
CA PRO A 425 6.96 1.69 8.06
C PRO A 425 5.66 2.45 7.79
N ARG A 426 5.70 3.48 6.93
CA ARG A 426 4.51 4.27 6.59
C ARG A 426 3.53 3.44 5.76
N SER A 427 4.00 2.75 4.72
CA SER A 427 3.15 1.90 3.88
C SER A 427 2.56 0.74 4.68
N LEU A 428 3.38 0.09 5.53
CA LEU A 428 2.96 -1.07 6.32
C LEU A 428 2.00 -0.73 7.49
N ARG A 429 1.92 0.53 7.92
CA ARG A 429 1.16 0.90 9.15
C ARG A 429 0.20 2.08 9.00
N LEU A 430 0.44 3.02 8.10
CA LEU A 430 -0.23 4.33 8.07
C LEU A 430 -1.00 4.61 6.78
N ASN A 431 -0.59 4.04 5.65
CA ASN A 431 -1.32 4.19 4.40
C ASN A 431 -2.35 3.06 4.25
N PHE A 432 -3.46 3.36 3.58
CA PHE A 432 -4.27 2.31 2.98
C PHE A 432 -3.59 1.86 1.69
N GLU A 433 -3.32 0.57 1.59
CA GLU A 433 -2.66 -0.06 0.45
C GLU A 433 -3.52 -1.22 -0.06
N ILE A 434 -3.20 -1.67 -1.26
CA ILE A 434 -3.76 -2.85 -1.91
C ILE A 434 -2.65 -3.57 -2.67
N ASP A 435 -2.56 -4.87 -2.45
CA ASP A 435 -1.62 -5.74 -3.14
C ASP A 435 -2.33 -7.02 -3.60
N LEU A 436 -1.71 -7.69 -4.55
CA LEU A 436 -2.13 -8.97 -5.08
C LEU A 436 -1.11 -10.00 -4.67
N GLU A 437 -1.59 -11.02 -3.98
CA GLU A 437 -0.87 -12.27 -3.84
C GLU A 437 -1.23 -13.17 -5.01
N VAL A 438 -0.22 -13.70 -5.68
CA VAL A 438 -0.38 -14.55 -6.86
C VAL A 438 0.41 -15.84 -6.70
N LEU A 439 -0.27 -16.98 -6.81
CA LEU A 439 0.37 -18.29 -6.98
C LEU A 439 0.28 -18.68 -8.45
N ASN A 440 1.41 -18.54 -9.15
CA ASN A 440 1.58 -18.95 -10.53
C ASN A 440 3.07 -18.93 -10.90
N GLU A 441 3.60 -20.03 -11.42
CA GLU A 441 5.03 -20.13 -11.78
C GLU A 441 5.40 -19.22 -12.95
N GLY A 442 4.53 -19.09 -13.97
CA GLY A 442 4.77 -18.24 -15.13
C GLY A 442 4.93 -16.78 -14.74
N PHE A 443 3.94 -16.25 -14.02
CA PHE A 443 3.95 -14.86 -13.54
C PHE A 443 5.10 -14.58 -12.57
N ALA A 444 5.43 -15.52 -11.68
CA ALA A 444 6.57 -15.37 -10.78
C ALA A 444 7.91 -15.32 -11.53
N ASN A 445 8.05 -16.09 -12.61
CA ASN A 445 9.22 -16.03 -13.48
C ASN A 445 9.30 -14.69 -14.23
N GLU A 446 8.19 -14.12 -14.71
CA GLU A 446 8.18 -12.78 -15.33
C GLU A 446 8.71 -11.71 -14.36
N ILE A 447 8.32 -11.78 -13.07
CA ILE A 447 8.86 -10.90 -12.03
C ILE A 447 10.35 -11.15 -11.81
N ASP A 448 10.77 -12.42 -11.73
CA ASP A 448 12.18 -12.77 -11.53
C ASP A 448 13.06 -12.29 -12.69
N GLU A 449 12.57 -12.38 -13.93
CA GLU A 449 13.25 -11.85 -15.12
C GLU A 449 13.35 -10.32 -15.07
N HIS A 450 12.28 -9.62 -14.68
CA HIS A 450 12.31 -8.16 -14.52
C HIS A 450 13.34 -7.72 -13.45
N ILE A 451 13.43 -8.47 -12.35
CA ILE A 451 14.42 -8.23 -11.29
C ILE A 451 15.84 -8.52 -11.80
N ASP A 452 16.06 -9.60 -12.55
CA ASP A 452 17.36 -9.94 -13.11
C ASP A 452 17.86 -8.89 -14.11
N GLU A 453 16.98 -8.34 -14.95
CA GLU A 453 17.33 -7.22 -15.84
C GLU A 453 17.79 -5.98 -15.05
N ALA A 454 17.12 -5.67 -13.94
CA ALA A 454 17.56 -4.58 -13.07
C ALA A 454 18.93 -4.87 -12.44
N ILE A 455 19.18 -6.11 -12.01
CA ILE A 455 20.46 -6.54 -11.42
C ILE A 455 21.62 -6.45 -12.40
N LYS A 456 21.42 -6.73 -13.71
CA LYS A 456 22.49 -6.63 -14.73
C LYS A 456 23.16 -5.25 -14.77
N SER A 457 22.41 -4.20 -14.48
CA SER A 457 22.90 -2.81 -14.45
C SER A 457 23.21 -2.31 -13.04
N ALA A 458 23.05 -3.15 -12.01
CA ALA A 458 23.15 -2.75 -10.62
C ALA A 458 24.56 -2.89 -10.04
N SER A 459 24.86 -2.04 -9.06
CA SER A 459 26.05 -2.15 -8.24
C SER A 459 25.74 -2.88 -6.92
N PRO A 460 26.53 -3.90 -6.53
CA PRO A 460 26.32 -4.58 -5.27
C PRO A 460 26.70 -3.69 -4.08
N VAL A 461 25.87 -3.69 -3.04
CA VAL A 461 26.20 -3.06 -1.76
C VAL A 461 27.04 -4.02 -0.92
N THR A 462 28.24 -3.58 -0.52
CA THR A 462 29.15 -4.39 0.30
C THR A 462 29.32 -3.79 1.69
N LEU A 463 29.56 -4.64 2.70
CA LEU A 463 29.87 -4.18 4.06
C LEU A 463 31.10 -3.25 4.10
N ASN A 464 32.13 -3.57 3.32
CA ASN A 464 33.32 -2.72 3.24
C ASN A 464 32.97 -1.35 2.64
N GLY A 465 32.21 -1.33 1.55
CA GLY A 465 31.72 -0.09 0.93
C GLY A 465 30.86 0.74 1.88
N LEU A 466 30.00 0.13 2.69
CA LEU A 466 29.20 0.85 3.68
C LEU A 466 30.06 1.47 4.80
N ARG A 467 31.10 0.75 5.25
CA ARG A 467 31.99 1.15 6.36
C ARG A 467 33.02 2.20 5.96
N SER A 468 33.49 2.20 4.71
CA SER A 468 34.50 3.14 4.20
C SER A 468 33.96 4.55 3.98
N ARG A 469 32.62 4.74 4.01
CA ARG A 469 31.99 6.06 3.87
C ARG A 469 32.42 7.03 4.99
N PRO A 470 32.56 8.34 4.68
CA PRO A 470 32.94 9.35 5.68
C PRO A 470 32.05 9.31 6.93
N PHE A 471 32.65 9.53 8.11
CA PHE A 471 31.93 9.48 9.38
C PHE A 471 30.70 10.39 9.41
N LEU A 472 30.82 11.64 8.93
CA LEU A 472 29.71 12.58 8.90
C LEU A 472 28.54 12.10 8.02
N VAL A 473 28.84 11.45 6.89
CA VAL A 473 27.80 10.85 6.04
C VAL A 473 27.08 9.74 6.78
N ARG A 474 27.83 8.82 7.41
CA ARG A 474 27.25 7.72 8.20
C ARG A 474 26.43 8.22 9.39
N LEU A 475 26.87 9.29 10.06
CA LEU A 475 26.16 9.91 11.17
C LEU A 475 24.83 10.52 10.70
N LEU A 476 24.85 11.28 9.60
CA LEU A 476 23.63 11.86 9.03
C LEU A 476 22.63 10.77 8.61
N ASP A 477 23.10 9.70 7.97
CA ASP A 477 22.24 8.57 7.60
C ASP A 477 21.58 7.95 8.84
N LYS A 478 22.32 7.73 9.93
CA LYS A 478 21.77 7.20 11.19
C LYS A 478 20.82 8.17 11.89
N ILE A 479 21.06 9.49 11.82
CA ILE A 479 20.15 10.51 12.36
C ILE A 479 18.83 10.50 11.57
N LEU A 480 18.89 10.48 10.24
CA LEU A 480 17.69 10.42 9.40
C LEU A 480 16.92 9.11 9.61
N TRP A 481 17.62 8.00 9.81
CA TRP A 481 17.02 6.72 10.17
C TRP A 481 16.25 6.76 11.50
N LEU A 482 16.56 7.64 12.46
CA LEU A 482 15.74 7.80 13.66
C LEU A 482 14.32 8.32 13.33
N GLY A 483 14.14 8.95 12.18
CA GLY A 483 12.84 9.39 11.65
C GLY A 483 12.03 8.28 10.96
N SER A 484 12.58 7.07 10.79
CA SER A 484 11.95 5.97 10.03
C SER A 484 10.50 5.66 10.39
N PRO A 485 10.03 5.75 11.65
CA PRO A 485 8.62 5.51 11.96
C PRO A 485 7.62 6.44 11.24
N TYR A 486 8.10 7.53 10.63
CA TYR A 486 7.29 8.51 9.92
C TYR A 486 7.70 8.68 8.45
N LEU A 487 8.77 8.02 8.01
CA LEU A 487 9.28 8.08 6.63
C LEU A 487 8.51 7.14 5.71
#